data_AF-A0A8T4A2U6-F1
#
_entry.id   AF-A0A8T4A2U6-F1
#
_cell.length_a   1.000
_cell.length_b   1.000
_cell.length_c   1.000
_cell.angle_alpha   90.00
_cell.angle_beta   90.00
_cell.angle_gamma   90.00
#
_symmetry.space_group_name_H-M   'P 1'
#
loop_
_entity.id
_entity.type
_entity.pdbx_description
1 polymer ?
#
loop_
_entity_poly.entity_id
_entity_poly.type
_entity_poly.pdbx_seq_one_letter_code
_entity_poly.pdbx_strand_id
1 'polypeptide(L)'
;MEKGEVFDTNLLIEGKGELTTIFNVIEYPKVLEREIEVLFPEKKDFTKAIELMVMLLKKGKPIPTLDAVLASMCINRNLILRTRDKHFKKVAEEFSGFKAKIES
;
A
#
# COMPACT_ATOMS: atom_id res chain seq x y z
N MET A 1 -6.12 15.61 11.82
CA MET A 1 -6.89 14.65 10.99
C MET A 1 -6.34 13.28 11.29
N GLU A 2 -7.19 12.34 11.71
CA GLU A 2 -6.79 10.94 11.81
C GLU A 2 -6.27 10.47 10.46
N LYS A 3 -5.20 9.68 10.47
CA LYS A 3 -4.65 9.09 9.26
C LYS A 3 -5.60 7.99 8.81
N GLY A 4 -6.16 8.11 7.61
CA GLY A 4 -6.95 7.04 7.01
C GLY A 4 -6.12 5.75 6.85
N GLU A 5 -6.79 4.61 6.92
CA GLU A 5 -6.19 3.28 6.77
C GLU A 5 -6.56 2.68 5.42
N VAL A 6 -5.58 2.13 4.71
CA VAL A 6 -5.77 1.40 3.45
C VAL A 6 -5.59 -0.08 3.73
N PHE A 7 -6.53 -0.90 3.27
CA PHE A 7 -6.53 -2.33 3.55
C PHE A 7 -6.06 -3.12 2.33
N ASP A 8 -5.09 -4.00 2.58
CA ASP A 8 -4.54 -4.92 1.60
C ASP A 8 -5.46 -6.14 1.36
N THR A 9 -5.28 -6.83 0.23
CA THR A 9 -6.16 -7.91 -0.25
C THR A 9 -6.42 -8.98 0.82
N ASN A 10 -5.39 -9.38 1.57
CA ASN A 10 -5.53 -10.37 2.64
C ASN A 10 -6.52 -9.97 3.75
N LEU A 11 -6.65 -8.68 4.06
CA LEU A 11 -7.61 -8.20 5.05
C LEU A 11 -9.01 -7.97 4.45
N LEU A 12 -9.07 -7.59 3.17
CA LEU A 12 -10.33 -7.42 2.45
C LEU A 12 -11.09 -8.74 2.33
N ILE A 13 -10.38 -9.86 2.12
CA ILE A 13 -10.94 -11.22 2.08
C ILE A 13 -11.64 -11.57 3.41
N GLU A 14 -11.18 -11.02 4.54
CA GLU A 14 -11.79 -11.22 5.86
C GLU A 14 -12.96 -10.26 6.13
N GLY A 15 -13.36 -9.45 5.16
CA GLY A 15 -14.43 -8.48 5.32
C GLY A 15 -14.00 -7.23 6.10
N LYS A 16 -12.70 -6.95 6.26
CA LYS A 16 -12.20 -5.76 6.94
C LYS A 16 -12.07 -4.57 5.98
N GLY A 17 -12.01 -3.37 6.57
CA GLY A 17 -11.64 -2.12 5.90
C GLY A 17 -12.73 -1.47 5.08
N GLU A 18 -12.66 -0.14 4.98
CA GLU A 18 -13.59 0.72 4.22
C GLU A 18 -12.89 1.42 3.04
N LEU A 19 -11.56 1.33 2.97
CA LEU A 19 -10.72 1.99 1.96
C LEU A 19 -9.65 1.03 1.45
N THR A 20 -9.52 0.95 0.13
CA THR A 20 -8.51 0.11 -0.54
C THR A 20 -7.92 0.80 -1.78
N THR A 21 -7.05 0.12 -2.52
CA THR A 21 -6.54 0.58 -3.81
C THR A 21 -7.14 -0.22 -4.96
N ILE A 22 -7.12 0.35 -6.16
CA ILE A 22 -7.52 -0.34 -7.39
C ILE A 22 -6.73 -1.64 -7.62
N PHE A 23 -5.48 -1.73 -7.18
CA PHE A 23 -4.66 -2.94 -7.33
C PHE A 23 -5.24 -4.11 -6.52
N ASN A 24 -5.68 -3.85 -5.30
CA ASN A 24 -6.30 -4.87 -4.44
C ASN A 24 -7.67 -5.27 -4.97
N VAL A 25 -8.41 -4.33 -5.58
CA VAL A 25 -9.68 -4.62 -6.27
C VAL A 25 -9.45 -5.50 -7.50
N ILE A 26 -8.39 -5.25 -8.28
CA ILE A 26 -8.03 -6.11 -9.42
C ILE A 26 -7.67 -7.53 -8.95
N GLU A 27 -6.95 -7.65 -7.84
CA GLU A 27 -6.59 -8.94 -7.25
C GLU A 27 -7.80 -9.69 -6.66
N TYR A 28 -8.71 -8.96 -6.00
CA TYR A 28 -9.90 -9.51 -5.37
C TYR A 28 -11.17 -8.69 -5.71
N PRO A 29 -11.74 -8.86 -6.91
CA PRO A 29 -12.88 -8.06 -7.37
C PRO A 29 -14.15 -8.19 -6.52
N LYS A 30 -14.30 -9.32 -5.79
CA LYS A 30 -15.44 -9.55 -4.89
C LYS A 30 -15.57 -8.50 -3.79
N VAL A 31 -14.50 -7.76 -3.48
CA VAL A 31 -14.58 -6.65 -2.52
C VAL A 31 -15.60 -5.59 -2.91
N LEU A 32 -15.92 -5.46 -4.20
CA LEU A 32 -16.91 -4.52 -4.73
C LEU A 32 -18.37 -4.91 -4.41
N GLU A 33 -18.62 -6.10 -3.88
CA GLU A 33 -19.93 -6.48 -3.34
C GLU A 33 -20.26 -5.74 -2.02
N ARG A 34 -19.27 -5.04 -1.44
CA ARG A 34 -19.38 -4.20 -0.24
C ARG A 34 -19.30 -2.72 -0.64
N GLU A 35 -19.88 -1.84 0.17
CA GLU A 35 -19.60 -0.40 0.07
C GLU A 35 -18.16 -0.12 0.53
N ILE A 36 -17.27 0.14 -0.42
CA ILE A 36 -15.85 0.38 -0.17
C ILE A 36 -15.31 1.52 -1.04
N GLU A 37 -14.48 2.38 -0.45
CA GLU A 37 -13.78 3.43 -1.18
C GLU A 37 -12.54 2.85 -1.89
N VAL A 38 -12.36 3.21 -3.17
CA VAL A 38 -11.26 2.70 -4.00
C VAL A 38 -10.36 3.85 -4.45
N LEU A 39 -9.10 3.81 -4.02
CA LEU A 39 -8.07 4.74 -4.43
C LEU A 39 -7.43 4.33 -5.75
N PHE A 40 -7.34 5.28 -6.67
CA PHE A 40 -6.58 5.17 -7.91
C PHE A 40 -5.23 5.88 -7.77
N PRO A 41 -4.16 5.34 -8.37
CA PRO A 41 -2.87 6.02 -8.39
C PRO A 41 -2.95 7.29 -9.25
N GLU A 42 -2.24 8.31 -8.80
CA GLU A 42 -1.99 9.54 -9.55
C GLU A 42 -0.55 9.53 -10.09
N LYS A 43 -0.25 10.42 -11.04
CA LYS A 43 1.11 10.55 -11.62
C LYS A 43 2.21 10.67 -10.54
N LYS A 44 1.94 11.41 -9.45
CA LYS A 44 2.85 11.58 -8.31
C LYS A 44 3.19 10.26 -7.60
N ASP A 45 2.28 9.29 -7.62
CA ASP A 45 2.49 7.99 -6.97
C ASP A 45 3.52 7.17 -7.76
N PHE A 46 3.48 7.22 -9.09
CA PHE A 46 4.49 6.56 -9.94
C PHE A 46 5.86 7.23 -9.83
N THR A 47 5.92 8.58 -9.79
CA THR A 47 7.18 9.30 -9.58
C THR A 47 7.81 8.93 -8.24
N LYS A 48 7.00 8.89 -7.17
CA LYS A 48 7.47 8.45 -5.84
C LYS A 48 7.91 6.99 -5.84
N ALA A 49 7.24 6.11 -6.59
CA ALA A 49 7.60 4.70 -6.68
C ALA A 49 8.99 4.52 -7.32
N ILE A 50 9.33 5.31 -8.33
CA ILE A 50 10.66 5.32 -8.93
C ILE A 50 11.71 5.73 -7.89
N GLU A 51 11.46 6.80 -7.12
CA GLU A 51 12.36 7.25 -6.05
C GLU A 51 12.58 6.15 -4.99
N LEU A 52 11.50 5.50 -4.54
CA LEU A 52 11.57 4.40 -3.58
C LEU A 52 12.38 3.23 -4.14
N MET A 53 12.11 2.81 -5.39
CA MET A 53 12.83 1.70 -6.02
C MET A 53 14.31 2.00 -6.19
N VAL A 54 14.69 3.21 -6.59
CA VAL A 54 16.11 3.63 -6.68
C VAL A 54 16.80 3.53 -5.32
N MET A 55 16.14 3.95 -4.24
CA MET A 55 16.71 3.84 -2.89
C MET A 55 16.82 2.38 -2.43
N LEU A 56 15.78 1.57 -2.64
CA LEU A 56 15.77 0.16 -2.25
C LEU A 56 16.79 -0.68 -3.02
N LEU A 57 16.98 -0.39 -4.30
CA LEU A 57 18.01 -1.04 -5.14
C LEU A 57 19.43 -0.76 -4.61
N LYS A 58 19.74 0.50 -4.26
CA LYS A 58 21.04 0.87 -3.66
C LYS A 58 21.34 0.13 -2.36
N LYS A 59 20.30 -0.30 -1.63
CA LYS A 59 20.39 -1.04 -0.37
C LYS A 59 20.30 -2.56 -0.55
N GLY A 60 20.18 -3.06 -1.78
CA GLY A 60 20.03 -4.50 -2.05
C GLY A 60 18.71 -5.09 -1.55
N LYS A 61 17.66 -4.27 -1.42
CA LYS A 61 16.34 -4.67 -0.88
C LYS A 61 15.20 -4.38 -1.87
N PRO A 62 15.25 -4.85 -3.14
CA PRO A 62 14.15 -4.61 -4.08
C PRO A 62 12.85 -5.23 -3.56
N ILE A 63 11.74 -4.60 -3.94
CA ILE A 63 10.37 -5.07 -3.69
C ILE A 63 9.63 -5.19 -5.03
N PRO A 64 8.51 -5.93 -5.09
CA PRO A 64 7.64 -5.94 -6.26
C PRO A 64 7.22 -4.52 -6.70
N THR A 65 7.10 -4.32 -8.02
CA THR A 65 6.76 -3.01 -8.59
C THR A 65 5.42 -2.47 -8.09
N LEU A 66 4.40 -3.34 -7.96
CA LEU A 66 3.08 -2.92 -7.46
C LEU A 66 3.15 -2.50 -5.98
N ASP A 67 3.93 -3.19 -5.14
CA ASP A 67 4.15 -2.81 -3.74
C ASP A 67 4.79 -1.42 -3.64
N ALA A 68 5.73 -1.09 -4.54
CA ALA A 68 6.34 0.24 -4.59
C ALA A 68 5.32 1.34 -4.94
N VAL A 69 4.39 1.07 -5.86
CA VAL A 69 3.31 2.01 -6.21
C VAL A 69 2.32 2.16 -5.06
N LEU A 70 1.89 1.05 -4.45
CA LEU A 70 0.97 1.06 -3.31
C LEU A 70 1.58 1.80 -2.10
N ALA A 71 2.84 1.53 -1.78
CA ALA A 71 3.56 2.26 -0.73
C ALA A 71 3.62 3.77 -1.02
N SER A 72 3.87 4.13 -2.30
CA SER A 72 3.89 5.52 -2.75
C SER A 72 2.54 6.21 -2.61
N MET A 73 1.45 5.51 -2.94
CA MET A 73 0.09 6.01 -2.73
C MET A 73 -0.18 6.32 -1.26
N CYS A 74 0.27 5.43 -0.35
CA CYS A 74 0.14 5.63 1.09
C CYS A 74 0.96 6.82 1.59
N ILE A 75 2.21 6.95 1.13
CA ILE A 75 3.10 8.07 1.49
C ILE A 75 2.50 9.40 1.06
N ASN A 76 2.10 9.54 -0.20
CA ASN A 76 1.61 10.79 -0.76
C ASN A 76 0.29 11.27 -0.13
N ARG A 77 -0.52 10.34 0.38
CA ARG A 77 -1.80 10.61 1.05
C ARG A 77 -1.72 10.54 2.58
N ASN A 78 -0.53 10.32 3.13
CA ASN A 78 -0.28 10.20 4.57
C ASN A 78 -1.08 9.04 5.25
N LEU A 79 -1.46 8.01 4.49
CA LEU A 79 -2.27 6.88 4.91
C LEU A 79 -1.41 5.78 5.58
N ILE A 80 -2.08 4.92 6.36
CA ILE A 80 -1.46 3.74 6.98
C ILE A 80 -1.89 2.49 6.22
N LEU A 81 -0.94 1.69 5.74
CA LEU A 81 -1.25 0.39 5.15
C LEU A 81 -1.51 -0.66 6.23
N ARG A 82 -2.66 -1.33 6.18
CA ARG A 82 -3.00 -2.52 6.98
C ARG A 82 -2.77 -3.74 6.09
N THR A 83 -1.81 -4.58 6.46
CA THR A 83 -1.40 -5.74 5.64
C THR A 83 -0.81 -6.85 6.51
N ARG A 84 -0.81 -8.09 6.02
CA ARG A 84 0.02 -9.18 6.56
C ARG A 84 1.32 -9.40 5.77
N ASP A 85 1.52 -8.69 4.68
CA ASP A 85 2.69 -8.87 3.81
C ASP A 85 3.94 -8.22 4.43
N LYS A 86 4.95 -9.06 4.66
CA LYS A 86 6.24 -8.69 5.23
C LYS A 86 7.09 -7.87 4.24
N HIS A 87 6.77 -7.81 2.95
CA HIS A 87 7.45 -6.93 1.99
C HIS A 87 7.38 -5.46 2.44
N PHE A 88 6.22 -5.02 2.93
CA PHE A 88 6.01 -3.65 3.42
C PHE A 88 6.76 -3.35 4.72
N LYS A 89 7.14 -4.37 5.49
CA LYS A 89 8.02 -4.18 6.65
C LYS A 89 9.38 -3.63 6.22
N LYS A 90 9.95 -4.15 5.14
CA LYS A 90 11.23 -3.65 4.59
C LYS A 90 11.12 -2.18 4.18
N VAL A 91 9.99 -1.79 3.59
CA VAL A 91 9.76 -0.39 3.19
C VAL A 91 9.66 0.52 4.42
N ALA A 92 8.93 0.10 5.46
CA ALA A 92 8.77 0.88 6.69
C ALA A 92 10.11 1.04 7.45
N GLU A 93 10.97 0.03 7.42
CA GLU A 93 12.32 0.09 8.00
C GLU A 93 13.22 1.09 7.27
N GLU A 94 13.11 1.18 5.94
CA GLU A 94 14.01 1.98 5.11
C GLU A 94 13.49 3.39 4.80
N PHE A 95 12.18 3.62 4.98
CA PHE A 95 11.53 4.88 4.63
C PHE A 95 10.55 5.32 5.73
N SER A 96 11.00 6.25 6.57
CA SER A 96 10.25 6.77 7.73
C SER A 96 8.91 7.44 7.38
N GLY A 97 8.75 7.89 6.13
CA GLY A 97 7.49 8.46 5.63
C GLY A 97 6.40 7.42 5.35
N PHE A 98 6.77 6.13 5.26
CA PHE A 98 5.82 5.04 5.02
C PHE A 98 5.39 4.43 6.35
N LYS A 99 4.09 4.21 6.52
CA LYS A 99 3.51 3.62 7.72
C LYS A 99 2.72 2.38 7.34
N ALA A 100 3.14 1.24 7.86
CA ALA A 100 2.41 -0.01 7.76
C ALA A 100 2.16 -0.58 9.16
N LYS A 101 0.96 -1.10 9.39
CA LYS A 101 0.63 -1.95 10.54
C LYS A 101 0.54 -3.39 10.03
N ILE A 102 1.48 -4.21 10.46
CA ILE A 102 1.54 -5.62 10.09
C ILE A 102 0.61 -6.40 11.02
N GLU A 103 -0.46 -6.96 10.47
CA GLU A 103 -1.39 -7.79 11.23
C GLU A 103 -0.83 -9.22 11.39
N SER A 104 -1.16 -9.87 12.51
CA SER A 104 -0.92 -11.30 12.74
C SER A 104 -1.95 -12.19 12.08
#